data_AF-A0A0C2FEZ7-F1
#
_entry.id   AF-A0A0C2FEZ7-F1
#
_cell.length_a   1.000
_cell.length_b   1.000
_cell.length_c   1.000
_cell.angle_alpha   90.00
_cell.angle_beta   90.00
_cell.angle_gamma   90.00
#
_symmetry.space_group_name_H-M   'P 1'
#
loop_
_entity.id
_entity.type
_entity.pdbx_description
1 polymer ?
#
loop_
_entity_poly.entity_id
_entity_poly.type
_entity_poly.pdbx_seq_one_letter_code
_entity_poly.pdbx_strand_id
1 'polypeptide(L)'
;IHYCLSFSTDDGTRRSYERSWNLMTIATLQQNYGFIDWATYMKQVPTVAQKKVQAVDFAVSVMELDQYKKMNQDYAKFDKTLLVNYLFMRLLLQNAQYLPTYASSFEGMPEESFALGRKRRNFRFSTSATLTDTQASCARMANDLMQFANGRVFIDYLYPDDASKKNIRDTAGGLIANVIHSFQGMVDQLDWMQVDTKRKAYDKTAGIIQNIAFPDWIMNNTQLDAYYKDLTFDANSNYYDMWTELTT
;
A
#
# COMPACT_ATOMS: atom_id res chain seq x y z
N ILE A 1 -20.31 1.05 14.83
CA ILE A 1 -20.47 1.72 13.51
C ILE A 1 -20.65 3.23 13.67
N HIS A 2 -21.54 3.72 14.56
CA HIS A 2 -21.76 5.17 14.75
C HIS A 2 -20.50 6.01 15.05
N TYR A 3 -19.58 5.54 15.91
CA TYR A 3 -18.36 6.28 16.20
C TYR A 3 -17.42 6.42 14.98
N CYS A 4 -17.23 5.38 14.17
CA CYS A 4 -16.29 5.42 13.02
C CYS A 4 -16.68 6.43 11.95
N LEU A 5 -17.98 6.58 11.66
CA LEU A 5 -18.44 7.53 10.64
C LEU A 5 -18.18 8.98 11.07
N SER A 6 -18.31 9.29 12.36
CA SER A 6 -18.13 10.65 12.90
C SER A 6 -16.69 11.18 12.83
N PHE A 7 -15.69 10.28 12.89
CA PHE A 7 -14.26 10.61 12.84
C PHE A 7 -13.60 10.28 11.49
N SER A 8 -14.40 9.99 10.47
CA SER A 8 -13.93 9.75 9.11
C SER A 8 -14.35 10.89 8.19
N THR A 9 -13.55 11.11 7.14
CA THR A 9 -13.89 12.04 6.05
C THR A 9 -14.31 11.20 4.84
N ASP A 10 -15.33 11.63 4.10
CA ASP A 10 -15.81 10.92 2.92
C ASP A 10 -14.77 10.88 1.80
N ASP A 11 -14.86 9.86 0.94
CA ASP A 11 -13.91 9.63 -0.14
C ASP A 11 -13.86 10.78 -1.16
N GLY A 12 -14.95 11.52 -1.36
CA GLY A 12 -15.01 12.65 -2.28
C GLY A 12 -14.12 13.79 -1.80
N THR A 13 -14.31 14.22 -0.55
CA THR A 13 -13.50 15.25 0.09
C THR A 13 -12.03 14.83 0.16
N ARG A 14 -11.76 13.55 0.43
CA ARG A 14 -10.40 13.02 0.55
C ARG A 14 -9.63 12.93 -0.78
N ARG A 15 -10.30 13.03 -1.94
CA ARG A 15 -9.64 13.13 -3.27
C ARG A 15 -9.00 14.49 -3.54
N SER A 16 -9.29 15.51 -2.73
CA SER A 16 -8.54 16.76 -2.75
C SER A 16 -7.22 16.54 -2.01
N TYR A 17 -6.12 16.28 -2.72
CA TYR A 17 -4.85 15.90 -2.09
C TYR A 17 -4.16 17.04 -1.33
N GLU A 18 -4.34 18.29 -1.77
CA GLU A 18 -3.68 19.46 -1.16
C GLU A 18 -4.03 19.60 0.32
N ARG A 19 -5.27 19.31 0.71
CA ARG A 19 -5.72 19.37 2.11
C ARG A 19 -5.02 18.34 3.01
N SER A 20 -4.43 17.29 2.44
CA SER A 20 -3.79 16.20 3.20
C SER A 20 -2.33 16.49 3.54
N TRP A 21 -1.77 17.57 3.00
CA TRP A 21 -0.38 17.98 3.19
C TRP A 21 -0.27 19.07 4.27
N ASN A 22 -0.23 18.65 5.54
CA ASN A 22 -0.11 19.56 6.68
C ASN A 22 1.08 19.16 7.54
N LEU A 23 2.26 19.65 7.17
CA LEU A 23 3.50 19.35 7.87
C LEU A 23 3.55 20.01 9.24
N MET A 24 3.91 19.22 10.25
CA MET A 24 4.18 19.73 11.59
C MET A 24 5.26 18.89 12.29
N THR A 25 6.01 19.55 13.18
CA THR A 25 6.95 18.86 14.06
C THR A 25 6.19 18.01 15.08
N ILE A 26 6.87 17.04 15.70
CA ILE A 26 6.26 16.24 16.77
C ILE A 26 5.84 17.11 17.97
N ALA A 27 6.59 18.17 18.27
CA ALA A 27 6.23 19.12 19.34
C ALA A 27 4.92 19.86 19.01
N THR A 28 4.79 20.36 17.78
CA THR A 28 3.55 21.02 17.31
C THR A 28 2.37 20.04 17.27
N LEU A 29 2.60 18.79 16.84
CA LEU A 29 1.60 17.74 16.86
C LEU A 29 1.09 17.47 18.28
N GLN A 30 2.00 17.38 19.26
CA GLN A 30 1.67 17.18 20.67
C GLN A 30 0.86 18.34 21.25
N GLN A 31 1.21 19.58 20.91
CA GLN A 31 0.48 20.77 21.34
C GLN A 31 -0.93 20.83 20.74
N ASN A 32 -1.06 20.50 19.46
CA ASN A 32 -2.34 20.58 18.76
C ASN A 32 -3.29 19.42 19.09
N TYR A 33 -2.73 18.23 19.35
CA TYR A 33 -3.49 16.98 19.44
C TYR A 33 -2.99 16.08 20.58
N GLY A 34 -3.08 16.53 21.83
CA GLY A 34 -2.56 15.82 23.01
C GLY A 34 -3.28 14.53 23.45
N PHE A 35 -4.20 13.97 22.66
CA PHE A 35 -4.93 12.75 23.04
C PHE A 35 -4.05 11.48 23.08
N ILE A 36 -2.88 11.51 22.45
CA ILE A 36 -1.82 10.50 22.53
C ILE A 36 -0.51 11.21 22.87
N ASP A 37 0.38 10.52 23.58
CA ASP A 37 1.79 10.92 23.68
C ASP A 37 2.50 10.56 22.37
N TRP A 38 2.54 11.50 21.44
CA TRP A 38 3.13 11.31 20.12
C TRP A 38 4.64 11.14 20.19
N ALA A 39 5.32 11.78 21.15
CA ALA A 39 6.75 11.63 21.31
C ALA A 39 7.10 10.18 21.71
N THR A 40 6.32 9.57 22.60
CA THR A 40 6.47 8.16 22.96
C THR A 40 6.02 7.24 21.83
N TYR A 41 4.89 7.53 21.18
CA TYR A 41 4.38 6.72 20.06
C TYR A 41 5.37 6.63 18.90
N MET A 42 5.97 7.77 18.51
CA MET A 42 6.93 7.82 17.41
C MET A 42 8.25 7.08 17.72
N LYS A 43 8.57 6.85 19.00
CA LYS A 43 9.70 5.98 19.38
C LYS A 43 9.42 4.49 19.22
N GLN A 44 8.16 4.09 19.01
CA GLN A 44 7.79 2.68 18.82
C GLN A 44 7.81 2.24 17.34
N VAL A 45 8.29 3.10 16.43
CA VAL A 45 8.44 2.72 15.02
C VAL A 45 9.47 1.59 14.85
N PRO A 46 9.38 0.77 13.79
CA PRO A 46 10.36 -0.28 13.53
C PRO A 46 11.80 0.26 13.47
N THR A 47 12.78 -0.56 13.83
CA THR A 47 14.20 -0.18 13.92
C THR A 47 14.72 0.53 12.67
N VAL A 48 14.29 0.07 11.48
CA VAL A 48 14.67 0.65 10.18
C VAL A 48 14.22 2.11 10.01
N ALA A 49 13.17 2.55 10.72
CA ALA A 49 12.63 3.89 10.65
C ALA A 49 13.13 4.81 11.79
N GLN A 50 13.71 4.25 12.86
CA GLN A 50 14.11 5.00 14.06
C GLN A 50 15.01 6.19 13.74
N LYS A 51 16.05 5.97 12.92
CA LYS A 51 16.99 7.03 12.52
C LYS A 51 16.30 8.23 11.86
N LYS A 52 15.28 7.96 11.03
CA LYS A 52 14.57 9.01 10.30
C LYS A 52 13.61 9.77 11.21
N VAL A 53 12.87 9.06 12.06
CA VAL A 53 11.87 9.64 12.96
C VAL A 53 12.49 10.46 14.09
N GLN A 54 13.70 10.09 14.53
CA GLN A 54 14.43 10.82 15.57
C GLN A 54 15.27 11.99 15.03
N ALA A 55 15.27 12.23 13.72
CA ALA A 55 15.99 13.37 13.15
C ALA A 55 15.36 14.71 13.60
N VAL A 56 16.20 15.73 13.80
CA VAL A 56 15.76 17.05 14.31
C VAL A 56 14.78 17.74 13.34
N ASP A 57 14.94 17.51 12.04
CA ASP A 57 14.11 18.05 10.96
C ASP A 57 12.90 17.15 10.63
N PHE A 58 12.65 16.10 11.42
CA PHE A 58 11.53 15.20 11.18
C PHE A 58 10.20 15.92 11.39
N ALA A 59 9.33 15.83 10.38
CA ALA A 59 7.99 16.34 10.40
C ALA A 59 7.01 15.27 9.90
N VAL A 60 5.80 15.30 10.41
CA VAL A 60 4.70 14.46 9.95
C VAL A 60 3.68 15.30 9.20
N SER A 61 3.07 14.72 8.16
CA SER A 61 1.92 15.34 7.51
C SER A 61 0.62 14.82 8.13
N VAL A 62 -0.15 15.70 8.76
CA VAL A 62 -1.48 15.34 9.30
C VAL A 62 -2.51 15.46 8.18
N MET A 63 -3.00 14.31 7.70
CA MET A 63 -3.87 14.27 6.52
C MET A 63 -5.31 14.75 6.78
N GLU A 64 -5.79 14.69 8.02
CA GLU A 64 -7.19 14.93 8.37
C GLU A 64 -7.30 15.84 9.60
N LEU A 65 -6.93 17.12 9.44
CA LEU A 65 -6.86 18.08 10.55
C LEU A 65 -8.14 18.14 11.39
N ASP A 66 -9.31 18.18 10.76
CA ASP A 66 -10.58 18.30 11.49
C ASP A 66 -10.96 17.01 12.22
N GLN A 67 -10.61 15.84 11.69
CA GLN A 67 -10.84 14.57 12.39
C GLN A 67 -9.90 14.44 13.59
N TYR A 68 -8.65 14.88 13.45
CA TYR A 68 -7.72 14.98 14.59
C TYR A 68 -8.22 15.96 15.65
N LYS A 69 -8.80 17.10 15.26
CA LYS A 69 -9.42 18.06 16.21
C LYS A 69 -10.58 17.43 16.97
N LYS A 70 -11.53 16.80 16.27
CA LYS A 70 -12.66 16.10 16.90
C LYS A 70 -12.17 15.01 17.84
N MET A 71 -11.23 14.17 17.39
CA MET A 71 -10.63 13.10 18.20
C MET A 71 -10.00 13.69 19.46
N ASN A 72 -9.21 14.76 19.33
CA ASN A 72 -8.58 15.41 20.48
C ASN A 72 -9.59 15.94 21.51
N GLN A 73 -10.74 16.43 21.06
CA GLN A 73 -11.81 16.93 21.94
C GLN A 73 -12.61 15.81 22.63
N ASP A 74 -12.83 14.70 21.94
CA ASP A 74 -13.75 13.66 22.38
C ASP A 74 -13.07 12.43 22.97
N TYR A 75 -11.76 12.23 22.75
CA TYR A 75 -11.04 11.02 23.16
C TYR A 75 -11.20 10.71 24.65
N ALA A 76 -11.13 11.73 25.51
CA ALA A 76 -11.30 11.56 26.97
C ALA A 76 -12.72 11.12 27.38
N LYS A 77 -13.71 11.28 26.49
CA LYS A 77 -15.12 10.89 26.71
C LYS A 77 -15.40 9.47 26.25
N PHE A 78 -14.49 8.84 25.50
CA PHE A 78 -14.72 7.50 24.99
C PHE A 78 -14.74 6.47 26.11
N ASP A 79 -15.65 5.51 26.00
CA ASP A 79 -15.62 4.33 26.85
C ASP A 79 -14.34 3.53 26.56
N LYS A 80 -13.49 3.41 27.59
CA LYS A 80 -12.18 2.77 27.47
C LYS A 80 -12.30 1.31 27.03
N THR A 81 -13.30 0.59 27.57
CA THR A 81 -13.53 -0.82 27.26
C THR A 81 -13.97 -0.98 25.82
N LEU A 82 -14.88 -0.14 25.33
CA LEU A 82 -15.35 -0.15 23.95
C LEU A 82 -14.22 0.19 22.98
N LEU A 83 -13.39 1.18 23.30
CA LEU A 83 -12.23 1.55 22.47
C LEU A 83 -11.24 0.39 22.37
N VAL A 84 -10.89 -0.22 23.51
CA VAL A 84 -9.99 -1.37 23.56
C VAL A 84 -10.57 -2.56 22.79
N ASN A 85 -11.84 -2.89 22.99
CA ASN A 85 -12.52 -3.95 22.23
C ASN A 85 -12.52 -3.68 20.73
N TYR A 86 -12.74 -2.44 20.31
CA TYR A 86 -12.66 -2.05 18.91
C TYR A 86 -11.24 -2.25 18.33
N LEU A 87 -10.21 -1.84 19.06
CA LEU A 87 -8.81 -2.06 18.65
C LEU A 87 -8.47 -3.55 18.58
N PHE A 88 -8.93 -4.37 19.53
CA PHE A 88 -8.79 -5.82 19.48
C PHE A 88 -9.51 -6.43 18.27
N MET A 89 -10.73 -5.99 17.97
CA MET A 89 -11.45 -6.46 16.79
C MET A 89 -10.72 -6.10 15.49
N ARG A 90 -10.11 -4.90 15.40
CA ARG A 90 -9.27 -4.53 14.25
C ARG A 90 -8.03 -5.41 14.15
N LEU A 91 -7.38 -5.72 15.27
CA LEU A 91 -6.24 -6.62 15.31
C LEU A 91 -6.62 -8.05 14.89
N LEU A 92 -7.74 -8.58 15.38
CA LEU A 92 -8.26 -9.90 15.00
C LEU A 92 -8.58 -9.96 13.50
N LEU A 93 -9.23 -8.92 12.95
CA LEU A 93 -9.55 -8.85 11.53
C LEU A 93 -8.30 -8.77 10.65
N GLN A 94 -7.24 -8.09 11.10
CA GLN A 94 -5.96 -8.05 10.40
C GLN A 94 -5.19 -9.38 10.45
N ASN A 95 -5.52 -10.24 11.42
CA ASN A 95 -4.87 -11.53 11.64
C ASN A 95 -5.82 -12.73 11.42
N ALA A 96 -6.94 -12.50 10.72
CA ALA A 96 -7.99 -13.50 10.54
C ALA A 96 -7.50 -14.76 9.82
N GLN A 97 -6.41 -14.68 9.06
CA GLN A 97 -5.77 -15.83 8.41
C GLN A 97 -5.29 -16.89 9.42
N TYR A 98 -4.94 -16.50 10.65
CA TYR A 98 -4.56 -17.43 11.73
C TYR A 98 -5.77 -18.01 12.46
N LEU A 99 -7.00 -17.63 12.08
CA LEU A 99 -8.25 -18.03 12.72
C LEU A 99 -9.16 -18.76 11.71
N PRO A 100 -8.70 -19.85 11.06
CA PRO A 100 -9.44 -20.51 9.98
C PRO A 100 -10.82 -21.01 10.42
N THR A 101 -10.95 -21.45 11.68
CA THR A 101 -12.21 -21.91 12.26
C THR A 101 -13.30 -20.83 12.28
N TYR A 102 -12.90 -19.56 12.34
CA TYR A 102 -13.80 -18.41 12.41
C TYR A 102 -13.89 -17.65 11.08
N ALA A 103 -13.32 -18.17 9.98
CA ALA A 103 -13.25 -17.48 8.70
C ALA A 103 -14.62 -16.98 8.21
N SER A 104 -15.68 -17.80 8.35
CA SER A 104 -17.06 -17.44 8.01
C SER A 104 -17.63 -16.33 8.90
N SER A 105 -17.19 -16.24 10.16
CA SER A 105 -17.64 -15.19 11.09
C SER A 105 -17.11 -13.80 10.69
N PHE A 106 -16.05 -13.75 9.89
CA PHE A 106 -15.48 -12.50 9.38
C PHE A 106 -16.00 -12.13 7.99
N GLU A 107 -16.75 -13.02 7.33
CA GLU A 107 -17.28 -12.77 5.99
C GLU A 107 -18.16 -11.50 5.97
N GLY A 108 -17.96 -10.64 4.97
CA GLY A 108 -18.67 -9.36 4.86
C GLY A 108 -18.24 -8.27 5.86
N MET A 109 -17.35 -8.56 6.83
CA MET A 109 -16.83 -7.50 7.70
C MET A 109 -15.96 -6.51 6.91
N PRO A 110 -16.22 -5.20 7.05
CA PRO A 110 -15.58 -4.18 6.23
C PRO A 110 -14.07 -4.11 6.48
N GLU A 111 -13.31 -4.02 5.40
CA GLU A 111 -11.87 -3.81 5.42
C GLU A 111 -11.59 -2.38 5.00
N GLU A 112 -11.30 -1.53 5.97
CA GLU A 112 -10.92 -0.16 5.67
C GLU A 112 -9.48 -0.11 5.20
N SER A 113 -9.29 0.44 4.01
CA SER A 113 -7.97 0.78 3.55
C SER A 113 -7.40 1.97 4.29
N PHE A 114 -6.13 1.89 4.62
CA PHE A 114 -5.37 3.04 5.10
C PHE A 114 -5.20 4.08 3.96
N ALA A 115 -5.12 3.61 2.71
CA ALA A 115 -4.91 4.44 1.53
C ALA A 115 -6.21 4.65 0.75
N LEU A 116 -6.52 5.92 0.48
CA LEU A 116 -7.69 6.34 -0.27
C LEU A 116 -7.81 5.68 -1.64
N GLY A 117 -8.99 5.15 -1.95
CA GLY A 117 -9.31 4.57 -3.25
C GLY A 117 -8.55 3.27 -3.57
N ARG A 118 -7.74 2.73 -2.66
CA ARG A 118 -7.11 1.41 -2.83
C ARG A 118 -7.80 0.42 -1.93
N LYS A 119 -8.30 -0.69 -2.46
CA LYS A 119 -8.65 -1.85 -1.62
C LYS A 119 -7.36 -2.38 -0.99
N ARG A 120 -7.38 -2.77 0.28
CA ARG A 120 -6.26 -3.52 0.85
C ARG A 120 -6.12 -4.85 0.09
N ARG A 121 -4.89 -5.34 -0.06
CA ARG A 121 -4.69 -6.74 -0.44
C ARG A 121 -5.17 -7.57 0.75
N ASN A 122 -6.27 -8.29 0.55
CA ASN A 122 -6.89 -9.05 1.61
C ASN A 122 -6.40 -10.49 1.50
N PHE A 123 -5.78 -10.96 2.57
CA PHE A 123 -5.31 -12.34 2.67
C PHE A 123 -6.28 -13.19 3.49
N ARG A 124 -7.58 -12.96 3.30
CA ARG A 124 -8.59 -13.86 3.83
C ARG A 124 -8.60 -15.11 2.97
N PHE A 125 -8.51 -16.25 3.60
CA PHE A 125 -8.84 -17.50 2.95
C PHE A 125 -10.31 -17.47 2.58
N SER A 126 -10.59 -17.41 1.28
CA SER A 126 -11.92 -17.77 0.79
C SER A 126 -12.19 -19.20 1.21
N THR A 127 -13.42 -19.48 1.61
CA THR A 127 -13.91 -20.86 1.63
C THR A 127 -13.69 -21.43 0.23
N SER A 128 -12.98 -22.55 0.18
CA SER A 128 -12.59 -23.23 -1.04
C SER A 128 -13.40 -24.52 -1.13
N ALA A 129 -14.14 -24.69 -2.21
CA ALA A 129 -14.97 -25.88 -2.40
C ALA A 129 -14.16 -27.05 -2.99
N THR A 130 -13.02 -26.78 -3.62
CA THR A 130 -12.23 -27.77 -4.36
C THR A 130 -10.72 -27.61 -4.14
N LEU A 131 -9.95 -28.68 -4.41
CA LEU A 131 -8.48 -28.60 -4.37
C LEU A 131 -7.95 -27.54 -5.35
N THR A 132 -8.57 -27.42 -6.53
CA THR A 132 -8.19 -26.44 -7.55
C THR A 132 -8.36 -25.00 -7.05
N ASP A 133 -9.45 -24.70 -6.36
CA ASP A 133 -9.70 -23.39 -5.77
C ASP A 133 -8.66 -23.07 -4.68
N THR A 134 -8.28 -24.08 -3.89
CA THR A 134 -7.22 -23.96 -2.89
C THR A 134 -5.88 -23.66 -3.54
N GLN A 135 -5.50 -24.40 -4.59
CA GLN A 135 -4.26 -24.17 -5.35
C GLN A 135 -4.23 -22.77 -5.96
N ALA A 136 -5.34 -22.30 -6.54
CA ALA A 136 -5.45 -20.95 -7.08
C ALA A 136 -5.31 -19.88 -5.99
N SER A 137 -5.86 -20.11 -4.81
CA SER A 137 -5.70 -19.22 -3.65
C SER A 137 -4.25 -19.15 -3.17
N CYS A 138 -3.57 -20.30 -3.05
CA CYS A 138 -2.16 -20.36 -2.69
C CYS A 138 -1.27 -19.68 -3.73
N ALA A 139 -1.53 -19.91 -5.02
CA ALA A 139 -0.79 -19.26 -6.11
C ALA A 139 -0.97 -17.73 -6.09
N ARG A 140 -2.21 -17.25 -5.86
CA ARG A 140 -2.49 -15.82 -5.69
C ARG A 140 -1.70 -15.22 -4.53
N MET A 141 -1.71 -15.90 -3.38
CA MET A 141 -1.00 -15.45 -2.19
C MET A 141 0.52 -15.42 -2.40
N ALA A 142 1.09 -16.46 -2.99
CA ALA A 142 2.51 -16.50 -3.34
C ALA A 142 2.86 -15.35 -4.29
N ASN A 143 2.01 -15.06 -5.28
CA ASN A 143 2.21 -13.93 -6.18
C ASN A 143 2.09 -12.57 -5.48
N ASP A 144 1.18 -12.43 -4.51
CA ASP A 144 1.00 -11.17 -3.76
C ASP A 144 2.14 -10.87 -2.77
N LEU A 145 2.72 -11.92 -2.16
CA LEU A 145 3.81 -11.81 -1.16
C LEU A 145 5.21 -11.92 -1.78
N MET A 146 5.36 -12.71 -2.85
CA MET A 146 6.62 -12.96 -3.56
C MET A 146 6.51 -12.56 -5.04
N GLN A 147 5.98 -11.37 -5.31
CA GLN A 147 5.68 -10.90 -6.67
C GLN A 147 6.87 -10.91 -7.63
N PHE A 148 8.10 -10.71 -7.14
CA PHE A 148 9.29 -10.67 -7.98
C PHE A 148 9.80 -12.07 -8.33
N ALA A 149 9.79 -13.01 -7.38
CA ALA A 149 10.11 -14.41 -7.66
C ALA A 149 9.09 -15.03 -8.62
N ASN A 150 7.79 -14.83 -8.38
CA ASN A 150 6.73 -15.30 -9.28
C ASN A 150 6.82 -14.61 -10.65
N GLY A 151 7.10 -13.30 -10.67
CA GLY A 151 7.35 -12.56 -11.90
C GLY A 151 8.49 -13.16 -12.70
N ARG A 152 9.60 -13.54 -12.05
CA ARG A 152 10.73 -14.20 -12.71
C ARG A 152 10.32 -15.53 -13.35
N VAL A 153 9.62 -16.40 -12.62
CA VAL A 153 9.12 -17.68 -13.15
C VAL A 153 8.20 -17.46 -14.36
N PHE A 154 7.29 -16.48 -14.27
CA PHE A 154 6.38 -16.13 -15.35
C PHE A 154 7.12 -15.63 -16.60
N ILE A 155 8.15 -14.82 -16.42
CA ILE A 155 8.98 -14.30 -17.52
C ILE A 155 9.75 -15.43 -18.19
N ASP A 156 10.40 -16.29 -17.41
CA ASP A 156 11.16 -17.42 -17.96
C ASP A 156 10.27 -18.37 -18.76
N TYR A 157 9.00 -18.51 -18.38
CA TYR A 157 8.02 -19.33 -19.09
C TYR A 157 7.47 -18.67 -20.37
N LEU A 158 7.02 -17.40 -20.30
CA LEU A 158 6.37 -16.74 -21.45
C LEU A 158 7.33 -16.02 -22.40
N TYR A 159 8.49 -15.60 -21.91
CA TYR A 159 9.51 -14.85 -22.65
C TYR A 159 10.88 -15.52 -22.45
N PRO A 160 11.06 -16.76 -22.95
CA PRO A 160 12.21 -17.59 -22.63
C PRO A 160 13.55 -17.05 -23.17
N ASP A 161 13.50 -16.25 -24.23
CA ASP A 161 14.69 -15.71 -24.91
C ASP A 161 14.74 -14.18 -24.87
N ASP A 162 15.90 -13.61 -25.18
CA ASP A 162 16.09 -12.16 -25.13
C ASP A 162 15.32 -11.41 -26.22
N ALA A 163 15.01 -12.09 -27.34
CA ALA A 163 14.21 -11.52 -28.42
C ALA A 163 12.76 -11.28 -27.99
N SER A 164 12.13 -12.25 -27.33
CA SER A 164 10.76 -12.16 -26.80
C SER A 164 10.65 -11.14 -25.67
N LYS A 165 11.63 -11.09 -24.75
CA LYS A 165 11.75 -10.06 -23.71
C LYS A 165 11.89 -8.65 -24.30
N LYS A 166 12.72 -8.49 -25.33
CA LYS A 166 12.87 -7.23 -26.05
C LYS A 166 11.58 -6.85 -26.77
N ASN A 167 10.94 -7.80 -27.45
CA ASN A 167 9.72 -7.56 -28.21
C ASN A 167 8.56 -7.04 -27.34
N ILE A 168 8.33 -7.63 -26.15
CA ILE A 168 7.28 -7.14 -25.25
C ILE A 168 7.58 -5.72 -24.76
N ARG A 169 8.86 -5.41 -24.48
CA ARG A 169 9.27 -4.08 -24.04
C ARG A 169 9.13 -3.03 -25.13
N ASP A 170 9.58 -3.34 -26.34
CA ASP A 170 9.47 -2.43 -27.49
C ASP A 170 8.00 -2.19 -27.86
N THR A 171 7.19 -3.25 -27.89
CA THR A 171 5.77 -3.16 -28.25
C THR A 171 5.01 -2.34 -27.21
N ALA A 172 5.12 -2.69 -25.92
CA ALA A 172 4.43 -1.96 -24.86
C ALA A 172 4.98 -0.54 -24.68
N GLY A 173 6.31 -0.37 -24.77
CA GLY A 173 6.97 0.93 -24.69
C GLY A 173 6.56 1.86 -25.83
N GLY A 174 6.52 1.35 -27.07
CA GLY A 174 6.04 2.09 -28.23
C GLY A 174 4.59 2.52 -28.08
N LEU A 175 3.72 1.65 -27.57
CA LEU A 175 2.32 1.99 -27.28
C LEU A 175 2.22 3.09 -26.21
N ILE A 176 2.97 2.98 -25.11
CA ILE A 176 2.99 4.01 -24.05
C ILE A 176 3.48 5.34 -24.60
N ALA A 177 4.56 5.35 -25.38
CA ALA A 177 5.09 6.56 -26.02
C ALA A 177 4.05 7.20 -26.96
N ASN A 178 3.37 6.41 -27.79
CA ASN A 178 2.30 6.89 -28.67
C ASN A 178 1.14 7.50 -27.90
N VAL A 179 0.74 6.91 -26.76
CA VAL A 179 -0.31 7.46 -25.89
C VAL A 179 0.14 8.78 -25.27
N ILE A 180 1.38 8.88 -24.79
CA ILE A 180 1.93 10.12 -24.23
C ILE A 180 1.99 11.22 -25.28
N HIS A 181 2.49 10.93 -26.49
CA HIS A 181 2.54 11.90 -27.59
C HIS A 181 1.16 12.35 -28.04
N SER A 182 0.20 11.42 -28.10
CA SER A 182 -1.19 11.75 -28.44
C SER A 182 -1.82 12.64 -27.37
N PHE A 183 -1.54 12.37 -26.08
CA PHE A 183 -1.97 13.22 -24.99
C PHE A 183 -1.36 14.63 -25.07
N GLN A 184 -0.07 14.74 -25.36
CA GLN A 184 0.60 16.02 -25.58
C GLN A 184 -0.07 16.81 -26.73
N GLY A 185 -0.33 16.16 -27.86
CA GLY A 185 -1.03 16.78 -28.98
C GLY A 185 -2.47 17.23 -28.64
N MET A 186 -3.19 16.46 -27.80
CA MET A 186 -4.48 16.90 -27.28
C MET A 186 -4.35 18.13 -26.38
N VAL A 187 -3.35 18.19 -25.49
CA VAL A 187 -3.09 19.35 -24.63
C VAL A 187 -2.81 20.61 -25.45
N ASP A 188 -2.08 20.48 -26.56
CA ASP A 188 -1.76 21.61 -27.45
C ASP A 188 -3.02 22.24 -28.05
N GLN A 189 -4.08 21.45 -28.29
CA GLN A 189 -5.35 21.89 -28.86
C GLN A 189 -6.34 22.47 -27.82
N LEU A 190 -6.02 22.48 -26.53
CA LEU A 190 -6.93 22.99 -25.50
C LEU A 190 -6.92 24.52 -25.43
N ASP A 191 -7.98 25.17 -25.89
CA ASP A 191 -8.10 26.64 -25.89
C ASP A 191 -8.22 27.26 -24.48
N TRP A 192 -8.71 26.48 -23.51
CA TRP A 192 -8.91 26.94 -22.13
C TRP A 192 -7.61 26.94 -21.30
N MET A 193 -6.53 26.30 -21.79
CA MET A 193 -5.24 26.24 -21.10
C MET A 193 -4.29 27.33 -21.60
N GLN A 194 -3.78 28.14 -20.69
CA GLN A 194 -2.73 29.11 -20.98
C GLN A 194 -1.43 28.43 -21.42
N VAL A 195 -0.62 29.15 -22.21
CA VAL A 195 0.66 28.65 -22.77
C VAL A 195 1.60 28.12 -21.68
N ASP A 196 1.75 28.85 -20.57
CA ASP A 196 2.62 28.42 -19.47
C ASP A 196 2.13 27.15 -18.78
N THR A 197 0.81 26.96 -18.69
CA THR A 197 0.21 25.74 -18.13
C THR A 197 0.39 24.55 -19.08
N LYS A 198 0.26 24.75 -20.39
CA LYS A 198 0.56 23.71 -21.40
C LYS A 198 2.02 23.27 -21.31
N ARG A 199 2.96 24.21 -21.16
CA ARG A 199 4.39 23.89 -20.96
C ARG A 199 4.60 22.99 -19.75
N LYS A 200 4.00 23.31 -18.60
CA LYS A 200 4.08 22.46 -17.39
C LYS A 200 3.50 21.06 -17.60
N ALA A 201 2.40 20.93 -18.35
CA ALA A 201 1.84 19.64 -18.71
C ALA A 201 2.80 18.84 -19.62
N TYR A 202 3.50 19.51 -20.53
CA TYR A 202 4.55 18.92 -21.35
C TYR A 202 5.73 18.41 -20.51
N ASP A 203 6.25 19.24 -19.61
CA ASP A 203 7.36 18.86 -18.72
C ASP A 203 6.98 17.65 -17.86
N LYS A 204 5.74 17.63 -17.35
CA LYS A 204 5.22 16.50 -16.57
C LYS A 204 5.13 15.21 -17.40
N THR A 205 4.67 15.29 -18.64
CA THR A 205 4.53 14.12 -19.52
C THR A 205 5.88 13.61 -20.03
N ALA A 206 6.83 14.51 -20.30
CA ALA A 206 8.22 14.16 -20.63
C ALA A 206 8.94 13.49 -19.45
N GLY A 207 8.58 13.84 -18.21
CA GLY A 207 9.12 13.24 -16.99
C GLY A 207 8.45 11.93 -16.53
N ILE A 208 7.53 11.35 -17.30
CA ILE A 208 6.87 10.09 -16.92
C ILE A 208 7.89 8.95 -16.94
N ILE A 209 8.12 8.34 -15.78
CA ILE A 209 8.92 7.11 -15.66
C ILE A 209 8.10 5.92 -16.17
N GLN A 210 8.66 5.20 -17.14
CA GLN A 210 8.01 4.05 -17.77
C GLN A 210 8.57 2.74 -17.20
N ASN A 211 7.80 2.07 -16.36
CA ASN A 211 8.12 0.72 -15.86
C ASN A 211 7.46 -0.31 -16.78
N ILE A 212 8.18 -0.77 -17.80
CA ILE A 212 7.63 -1.60 -18.87
C ILE A 212 7.87 -3.08 -18.59
N ALA A 213 6.80 -3.87 -18.58
CA ALA A 213 6.76 -5.32 -18.40
C ALA A 213 7.30 -5.79 -17.03
N PHE A 214 8.60 -5.69 -16.79
CA PHE A 214 9.24 -6.18 -15.56
C PHE A 214 10.51 -5.38 -15.22
N PRO A 215 10.91 -5.27 -13.95
CA PRO A 215 12.15 -4.62 -13.57
C PRO A 215 13.37 -5.46 -13.97
N ASP A 216 14.48 -4.82 -14.36
CA ASP A 216 15.64 -5.56 -14.88
C ASP A 216 16.34 -6.42 -13.81
N TRP A 217 16.33 -5.96 -12.55
CA TRP A 217 17.05 -6.61 -11.45
C TRP A 217 16.57 -8.04 -11.17
N ILE A 218 15.29 -8.38 -11.44
CA ILE A 218 14.77 -9.74 -11.19
C ILE A 218 15.29 -10.76 -12.22
N MET A 219 15.85 -10.29 -13.34
CA MET A 219 16.50 -11.14 -14.34
C MET A 219 17.93 -11.53 -13.92
N ASN A 220 18.48 -10.87 -12.90
CA ASN A 220 19.77 -11.21 -12.33
C ASN A 220 19.57 -12.07 -11.07
N ASN A 221 19.95 -13.35 -11.13
CA ASN A 221 19.76 -14.28 -10.03
C ASN A 221 20.41 -13.77 -8.73
N THR A 222 21.63 -13.22 -8.78
CA THR A 222 22.31 -12.69 -7.60
C THR A 222 21.54 -11.55 -6.95
N GLN A 223 20.94 -10.65 -7.74
CA GLN A 223 20.14 -9.55 -7.22
C GLN A 223 18.79 -10.05 -6.65
N LEU A 224 18.18 -11.03 -7.31
CA LEU A 224 16.94 -11.65 -6.85
C LEU A 224 17.14 -12.42 -5.55
N ASP A 225 18.21 -13.21 -5.45
CA ASP A 225 18.59 -13.94 -4.24
C ASP A 225 18.92 -12.98 -3.10
N ALA A 226 19.65 -11.89 -3.39
CA ALA A 226 19.94 -10.86 -2.40
C ALA A 226 18.68 -10.15 -1.88
N TYR A 227 17.66 -9.97 -2.73
CA TYR A 227 16.37 -9.41 -2.34
C TYR A 227 15.60 -10.33 -1.38
N TYR A 228 15.69 -11.65 -1.58
CA TYR A 228 15.01 -12.66 -0.76
C TYR A 228 15.92 -13.32 0.29
N LYS A 229 17.11 -12.77 0.55
CA LYS A 229 18.13 -13.41 1.41
C LYS A 229 17.66 -13.69 2.85
N ASP A 230 16.75 -12.86 3.36
CA ASP A 230 16.24 -12.94 4.73
C ASP A 230 15.01 -13.86 4.82
N LEU A 231 14.49 -14.34 3.68
CA LEU A 231 13.36 -15.27 3.62
C LEU A 231 13.85 -16.71 3.63
N THR A 232 13.69 -17.39 4.76
CA THR A 232 14.05 -18.81 4.92
C THR A 232 12.86 -19.63 5.37
N PHE A 233 12.50 -20.65 4.60
CA PHE A 233 11.49 -21.64 4.99
C PHE A 233 12.18 -22.91 5.49
N ASP A 234 11.88 -23.32 6.73
CA ASP A 234 12.32 -24.61 7.25
C ASP A 234 11.45 -25.71 6.63
N ALA A 235 12.04 -26.88 6.37
CA ALA A 235 11.29 -28.02 5.82
C ALA A 235 10.18 -28.52 6.77
N ASN A 236 10.29 -28.22 8.07
CA ASN A 236 9.29 -28.52 9.09
C ASN A 236 8.32 -27.36 9.36
N SER A 237 8.51 -26.20 8.71
CA SER A 237 7.60 -25.06 8.84
C SER A 237 6.21 -25.45 8.37
N ASN A 238 5.21 -25.18 9.21
CA ASN A 238 3.82 -25.26 8.77
C ASN A 238 3.45 -23.99 7.99
N TYR A 239 2.25 -23.99 7.40
CA TYR A 239 1.76 -22.85 6.62
C TYR A 239 1.82 -21.49 7.37
N TYR A 240 1.49 -21.48 8.67
CA TYR A 240 1.48 -20.25 9.48
C TYR A 240 2.89 -19.73 9.77
N ASP A 241 3.86 -20.64 9.91
CA ASP A 241 5.26 -20.26 10.05
C ASP A 241 5.74 -19.57 8.77
N MET A 242 5.50 -20.19 7.60
CA MET A 242 5.84 -19.60 6.29
C MET A 242 5.13 -18.25 6.06
N TRP A 243 3.87 -18.14 6.46
CA TRP A 243 3.12 -16.89 6.38
C TRP A 243 3.74 -15.79 7.24
N THR A 244 4.20 -16.13 8.46
CA THR A 244 4.84 -15.17 9.36
C THR A 244 6.14 -14.65 8.73
N GLU A 245 6.99 -15.54 8.23
CA GLU A 245 8.23 -15.17 7.52
C GLU A 245 7.98 -14.26 6.30
N LEU A 246 6.86 -14.46 5.59
CA LEU A 246 6.50 -13.64 4.42
C LEU A 246 5.93 -12.26 4.76
N THR A 247 5.51 -12.02 6.01
CA THR A 247 4.78 -10.81 6.39
C THR A 247 5.45 -9.96 7.46
N THR A 248 6.62 -10.38 7.93
CA THR A 248 7.43 -9.68 8.96
C THR A 248 8.62 -8.99 8.31
#